data_AF-A0A7S1ZK83-F1
#
_entry.id   AF-A0A7S1ZK83-F1
#
_cell.length_a   1.000
_cell.length_b   1.000
_cell.length_c   1.000
_cell.angle_alpha   90.00
_cell.angle_beta   90.00
_cell.angle_gamma   90.00
#
_symmetry.space_group_name_H-M   'P 1'
#
loop_
_entity.id
_entity.type
_entity.pdbx_description
1 polymer ?
#
loop_
_entity_poly.entity_id
_entity_poly.type
_entity_poly.pdbx_seq_one_letter_code
_entity_poly.pdbx_strand_id
1 'polypeptide(L)'
;MATPFHYAIAALITLTLLPITAHCFHPLTYSIFGRLYNNIEGYIARQKVNADLITTMTKYPNESDDKYSYATTSPKVDHSLWNELMKKHVSPGVIDGITTNVVNYQGMAADQDVPKYLQVLANANLADMESHPNELKALYINAYNCLCIGHVTRYMKENGGGTLPSSVTKTIPPSSDKKEIWDVEAGVVGGQTVSLNDIEHKILRSKWDDPRIHASIVCASASCPNLRAEAFLPYKLNVQMNDQASTWVGDVTKGVKVVEKGDQTFSRIFLWFEGDFKSSGGVIAWVKKYLENESEASILDDGGDLEMKYFTYNWNLNKK
;
A
#
# COMPACT_ATOMS: atom_id res chain seq x y z
N MET A 1 27.60 -8.30 9.06
CA MET A 1 27.96 -8.14 7.64
C MET A 1 26.75 -7.57 6.90
N ALA A 2 26.77 -6.27 6.64
CA ALA A 2 25.67 -5.55 5.99
C ALA A 2 25.49 -6.02 4.53
N THR A 3 24.24 -6.05 4.05
CA THR A 3 23.92 -6.39 2.66
C THR A 3 24.44 -5.30 1.70
N PRO A 4 24.74 -5.65 0.43
CA PRO A 4 25.31 -4.73 -0.58
C PRO A 4 24.51 -3.45 -0.82
N PHE A 5 23.24 -3.44 -0.41
CA PHE A 5 22.31 -2.32 -0.56
C PHE A 5 22.66 -1.09 0.30
N HIS A 6 23.22 -1.28 1.50
CA HIS A 6 23.64 -0.15 2.34
C HIS A 6 24.85 0.59 1.77
N TYR A 7 25.71 -0.11 1.01
CA TYR A 7 26.87 0.51 0.36
C TYR A 7 26.52 1.23 -0.93
N ALA A 8 25.53 0.78 -1.70
CA ALA A 8 25.11 1.48 -2.91
C ALA A 8 24.48 2.85 -2.61
N ILE A 9 23.66 2.93 -1.54
CA ILE A 9 23.05 4.18 -1.10
C ILE A 9 24.08 5.07 -0.38
N ALA A 10 24.98 4.51 0.44
CA ALA A 10 26.04 5.28 1.10
C ALA A 10 27.10 5.81 0.11
N ALA A 11 27.41 5.08 -0.96
CA ALA A 11 28.35 5.51 -2.01
C ALA A 11 27.80 6.65 -2.87
N LEU A 12 26.47 6.71 -3.09
CA LEU A 12 25.83 7.86 -3.73
C LEU A 12 25.77 9.08 -2.80
N ILE A 13 25.62 8.88 -1.48
CA ILE A 13 25.63 9.95 -0.47
C ILE A 13 27.05 10.55 -0.30
N THR A 14 28.12 9.77 -0.52
CA THR A 14 29.50 10.28 -0.39
C THR A 14 30.00 11.06 -1.61
N LEU A 15 29.37 10.90 -2.79
CA LEU A 15 29.74 11.65 -4.00
C LEU A 15 29.09 13.04 -4.09
N THR A 16 28.19 13.41 -3.18
CA THR A 16 27.52 14.72 -3.15
C THR A 16 28.02 15.66 -2.05
N LEU A 17 29.05 15.29 -1.29
CA LEU A 17 29.68 16.14 -0.28
C LEU A 17 31.05 16.64 -0.74
N LEU A 18 31.09 17.36 -1.85
CA LEU A 18 32.13 18.36 -2.09
C LEU A 18 31.55 19.74 -1.74
N PRO A 19 32.26 20.58 -0.96
CA PRO A 19 31.76 21.88 -0.56
C PRO A 19 31.82 22.81 -1.78
N ILE A 20 30.74 22.91 -2.54
CA ILE A 20 30.60 23.95 -3.54
C ILE A 20 30.09 25.18 -2.80
N THR A 21 31.02 26.11 -2.59
CA THR A 21 30.79 27.44 -2.06
C THR A 21 29.65 28.12 -2.84
N ALA A 22 28.72 28.69 -2.07
CA ALA A 22 27.50 29.32 -2.55
C ALA A 22 27.80 30.41 -3.60
N HIS A 23 27.51 30.16 -4.88
CA HIS A 23 27.26 31.19 -5.89
C HIS A 23 26.12 30.69 -6.80
N CYS A 24 25.05 31.50 -6.87
CA CYS A 24 23.84 31.41 -7.68
C CYS A 24 23.77 30.25 -8.71
N PHE A 25 23.03 29.18 -8.39
CA PHE A 25 22.59 28.19 -9.38
C PHE A 25 21.09 28.32 -9.66
N HIS A 26 20.76 28.46 -10.94
CA HIS A 26 19.42 28.48 -11.53
C HIS A 26 18.63 27.18 -11.22
N PRO A 27 17.29 27.18 -11.28
CA PRO A 27 16.41 26.03 -10.95
C PRO A 27 16.62 24.75 -11.78
N LEU A 28 17.38 24.82 -12.88
CA LEU A 28 17.56 23.71 -13.83
C LEU A 28 18.41 22.56 -13.28
N THR A 29 19.34 22.81 -12.35
CA THR A 29 20.27 21.76 -11.88
C THR A 29 19.63 20.82 -10.86
N TYR A 30 18.68 21.29 -10.04
CA TYR A 30 17.97 20.45 -9.07
C TYR A 30 17.03 19.43 -9.75
N SER A 31 16.47 19.78 -10.91
CA SER A 31 15.56 18.93 -11.68
C SER A 31 16.26 17.69 -12.26
N ILE A 32 17.48 17.84 -12.80
CA ILE A 32 18.18 16.72 -13.45
C ILE A 32 18.57 15.63 -12.43
N PHE A 33 19.10 16.02 -11.26
CA PHE A 33 19.46 15.07 -10.21
C PHE A 33 18.23 14.38 -9.61
N GLY A 34 17.13 15.12 -9.43
CA GLY A 34 15.85 14.55 -8.97
C GLY A 34 15.28 13.52 -9.94
N ARG A 35 15.27 13.82 -11.25
CA ARG A 35 14.84 12.88 -12.30
C ARG A 35 15.70 11.61 -12.32
N LEU A 36 17.02 11.76 -12.28
CA LEU A 36 17.93 10.61 -12.28
C LEU A 36 17.72 9.73 -11.05
N TYR A 37 17.58 10.34 -9.87
CA TYR A 37 17.29 9.62 -8.63
C TYR A 37 15.98 8.83 -8.72
N ASN A 38 14.89 9.48 -9.15
CA ASN A 38 13.58 8.81 -9.30
C ASN A 38 13.62 7.68 -10.33
N ASN A 39 14.37 7.85 -11.43
CA ASN A 39 14.54 6.80 -12.44
C ASN A 39 15.26 5.57 -11.88
N ILE A 40 16.35 5.77 -11.12
CA ILE A 40 17.10 4.68 -10.48
C ILE A 40 16.24 3.99 -9.42
N GLU A 41 15.60 4.76 -8.56
CA GLU A 41 14.73 4.21 -7.52
C GLU A 41 13.55 3.44 -8.13
N GLY A 42 12.85 4.03 -9.08
CA GLY A 42 11.74 3.38 -9.77
C GLY A 42 12.18 2.09 -10.46
N TYR A 43 13.35 2.09 -11.11
CA TYR A 43 13.90 0.88 -11.72
C TYR A 43 14.16 -0.22 -10.69
N ILE A 44 14.86 0.09 -9.59
CA ILE A 44 15.18 -0.88 -8.54
C ILE A 44 13.90 -1.40 -7.87
N ALA A 45 12.97 -0.49 -7.54
CA ALA A 45 11.71 -0.84 -6.92
C ALA A 45 10.90 -1.79 -7.82
N ARG A 46 10.79 -1.48 -9.13
CA ARG A 46 10.09 -2.33 -10.10
C ARG A 46 10.71 -3.70 -10.24
N GLN A 47 12.04 -3.83 -10.24
CA GLN A 47 12.69 -5.14 -10.25
C GLN A 47 12.31 -5.96 -9.01
N LYS A 48 12.30 -5.31 -7.84
CA LYS A 48 11.97 -5.95 -6.58
C LYS A 48 10.50 -6.35 -6.48
N VAL A 49 9.57 -5.42 -6.66
CA VAL A 49 8.12 -5.71 -6.50
C VAL A 49 7.60 -6.68 -7.57
N ASN A 50 8.29 -6.81 -8.71
CA ASN A 50 7.92 -7.78 -9.74
C ASN A 50 8.65 -9.12 -9.60
N ALA A 51 9.60 -9.26 -8.68
CA ALA A 51 10.36 -10.51 -8.50
C ALA A 51 9.44 -11.68 -8.10
N ASP A 52 8.43 -11.41 -7.29
CA ASP A 52 7.44 -12.39 -6.82
C ASP A 52 6.12 -12.35 -7.61
N LEU A 53 6.03 -11.53 -8.66
CA LEU A 53 4.80 -11.42 -9.45
C LEU A 53 4.63 -12.64 -10.34
N ILE A 54 3.56 -13.41 -10.10
CA ILE A 54 3.22 -14.58 -10.91
C ILE A 54 2.44 -14.13 -12.14
N THR A 55 3.14 -13.93 -13.26
CA THR A 55 2.55 -13.42 -14.52
C THR A 55 1.73 -14.46 -15.29
N THR A 56 1.77 -15.73 -14.88
CA THR A 56 1.08 -16.86 -15.54
C THR A 56 -0.30 -17.17 -14.97
N MET A 57 -0.73 -16.52 -13.87
CA MET A 57 -2.08 -16.73 -13.34
C MET A 57 -3.14 -16.08 -14.23
N THR A 58 -4.31 -16.71 -14.32
CA THR A 58 -5.48 -16.11 -14.96
C THR A 58 -5.85 -14.84 -14.19
N LYS A 59 -5.65 -13.69 -14.83
CA LYS A 59 -6.16 -12.43 -14.32
C LYS A 59 -7.68 -12.44 -14.45
N TYR A 60 -8.37 -12.36 -13.32
CA TYR A 60 -9.77 -11.96 -13.29
C TYR A 60 -9.85 -10.60 -13.99
N PRO A 61 -10.63 -10.48 -15.08
CA PRO A 61 -10.76 -9.21 -15.78
C PRO A 61 -11.27 -8.14 -14.81
N ASN A 62 -10.84 -6.90 -15.04
CA ASN A 62 -11.35 -5.74 -14.33
C ASN A 62 -12.77 -5.46 -14.85
N GLU A 63 -13.77 -6.22 -14.38
CA GLU A 63 -15.15 -6.13 -14.86
C GLU A 63 -15.98 -5.14 -14.05
N SER A 64 -17.04 -4.63 -14.69
CA SER A 64 -18.01 -3.71 -14.09
C SER A 64 -18.82 -4.35 -12.97
N ASP A 65 -19.34 -3.50 -12.08
CA ASP A 65 -20.04 -3.82 -10.84
C ASP A 65 -21.11 -4.93 -10.96
N ASP A 66 -21.82 -4.98 -12.08
CA ASP A 66 -22.97 -5.87 -12.28
C ASP A 66 -22.61 -7.35 -12.46
N LYS A 67 -21.38 -7.66 -12.87
CA LYS A 67 -21.00 -9.03 -13.26
C LYS A 67 -20.44 -9.88 -12.09
N TYR A 68 -20.05 -9.21 -11.00
CA TYR A 68 -19.57 -9.86 -9.77
C TYR A 68 -20.38 -9.52 -8.52
N SER A 69 -21.45 -8.73 -8.63
CA SER A 69 -22.44 -8.57 -7.57
C SER A 69 -23.34 -9.80 -7.46
N TYR A 70 -22.76 -10.98 -7.19
CA TYR A 70 -23.52 -12.05 -6.57
C TYR A 70 -23.74 -11.63 -5.12
N ALA A 71 -24.63 -10.66 -4.92
CA ALA A 71 -25.01 -10.14 -3.63
C ALA A 71 -25.82 -11.21 -2.90
N THR A 72 -25.15 -12.22 -2.35
CA THR A 72 -25.65 -12.82 -1.13
C THR A 72 -25.44 -11.75 -0.05
N THR A 73 -26.50 -11.43 0.69
CA THR A 73 -26.39 -10.58 1.90
C THR A 73 -25.54 -11.22 2.99
N SER A 74 -25.13 -12.48 2.78
CA SER A 74 -24.22 -13.26 3.63
C SER A 74 -22.95 -13.62 2.85
N PRO A 75 -21.82 -12.94 3.13
CA PRO A 75 -20.50 -13.31 2.62
C PRO A 75 -20.11 -14.75 2.99
N LYS A 76 -19.27 -15.39 2.17
CA LYS A 76 -18.71 -16.73 2.50
C LYS A 76 -17.78 -16.69 3.71
N VAL A 77 -17.19 -15.53 4.00
CA VAL A 77 -16.39 -15.26 5.21
C VAL A 77 -17.01 -14.12 6.01
N ASP A 78 -17.31 -14.38 7.29
CA ASP A 78 -17.86 -13.35 8.17
C ASP A 78 -16.78 -12.36 8.65
N HIS A 79 -16.78 -11.16 8.08
CA HIS A 79 -15.88 -10.08 8.45
C HIS A 79 -16.43 -9.14 9.55
N SER A 80 -17.53 -9.50 10.23
CA SER A 80 -18.16 -8.67 11.27
C SER A 80 -17.20 -8.33 12.41
N LEU A 81 -16.43 -9.31 12.90
CA LEU A 81 -15.41 -9.07 13.94
C LEU A 81 -14.37 -8.05 13.49
N TRP A 82 -13.86 -8.19 12.26
CA TRP A 82 -12.89 -7.25 11.71
C TRP A 82 -13.48 -5.85 11.54
N ASN A 83 -14.72 -5.77 11.10
CA ASN A 83 -15.43 -4.53 10.94
C ASN A 83 -15.52 -3.75 12.27
N GLU A 84 -15.87 -4.44 13.36
CA GLU A 84 -15.94 -3.81 14.68
C GLU A 84 -14.56 -3.44 15.24
N LEU A 85 -13.53 -4.26 14.99
CA LEU A 85 -12.14 -3.92 15.33
C LEU A 85 -11.66 -2.66 14.61
N MET A 86 -11.98 -2.50 13.31
CA MET A 86 -11.63 -1.31 12.54
C MET A 86 -12.32 -0.07 13.09
N LYS A 87 -13.63 -0.11 13.33
CA LYS A 87 -14.36 1.02 13.93
C LYS A 87 -13.82 1.42 15.30
N LYS A 88 -13.40 0.43 16.11
CA LYS A 88 -12.95 0.64 17.48
C LYS A 88 -11.53 1.21 17.56
N HIS A 89 -10.64 0.77 16.68
CA HIS A 89 -9.20 1.04 16.80
C HIS A 89 -8.59 1.88 15.68
N VAL A 90 -9.35 2.23 14.64
CA VAL A 90 -8.90 3.07 13.53
C VAL A 90 -9.67 4.39 13.54
N SER A 91 -8.95 5.50 13.48
CA SER A 91 -9.55 6.84 13.43
C SER A 91 -8.72 7.79 12.59
N PRO A 92 -9.29 8.87 12.03
CA PRO A 92 -8.51 9.93 11.41
C PRO A 92 -7.46 10.51 12.35
N GLY A 93 -6.32 10.94 11.80
CA GLY A 93 -5.20 11.53 12.52
C GLY A 93 -4.18 12.17 11.58
N VAL A 94 -3.06 12.63 12.16
CA VAL A 94 -1.97 13.29 11.42
C VAL A 94 -0.63 12.79 11.96
N ILE A 95 0.28 12.41 11.06
CA ILE A 95 1.66 12.01 11.38
C ILE A 95 2.62 12.87 10.56
N ASP A 96 3.44 13.67 11.24
CA ASP A 96 4.41 14.58 10.60
C ASP A 96 3.80 15.45 9.48
N GLY A 97 2.58 15.95 9.70
CA GLY A 97 1.86 16.79 8.73
C GLY A 97 1.14 16.01 7.61
N ILE A 98 1.20 14.68 7.61
CA ILE A 98 0.46 13.83 6.68
C ILE A 98 -0.85 13.40 7.32
N THR A 99 -1.98 13.73 6.70
CA THR A 99 -3.28 13.23 7.13
C THR A 99 -3.37 11.74 6.84
N THR A 100 -3.76 10.95 7.84
CA THR A 100 -3.89 9.51 7.69
C THR A 100 -4.91 8.93 8.66
N ASN A 101 -5.33 7.69 8.42
CA ASN A 101 -6.02 6.93 9.46
C ASN A 101 -4.99 6.27 10.38
N VAL A 102 -5.02 6.66 11.65
CA VAL A 102 -4.14 6.15 12.70
C VAL A 102 -4.76 4.96 13.41
N VAL A 103 -3.91 4.02 13.82
CA VAL A 103 -4.29 2.78 14.50
C VAL A 103 -3.88 2.83 15.96
N ASN A 104 -4.82 2.54 16.85
CA ASN A 104 -4.54 2.25 18.26
C ASN A 104 -3.94 0.84 18.40
N TYR A 105 -2.65 0.70 18.10
CA TYR A 105 -1.96 -0.60 18.15
C TYR A 105 -1.94 -1.23 19.55
N GLN A 106 -1.92 -0.43 20.61
CA GLN A 106 -2.01 -0.93 21.98
C GLN A 106 -3.39 -1.55 22.25
N GLY A 107 -4.45 -0.84 21.86
CA GLY A 107 -5.82 -1.34 21.93
C GLY A 107 -6.01 -2.60 21.10
N MET A 108 -5.52 -2.61 19.86
CA MET A 108 -5.59 -3.77 18.97
C MET A 108 -4.84 -4.97 19.55
N ALA A 109 -3.66 -4.77 20.13
CA ALA A 109 -2.87 -5.82 20.76
C ALA A 109 -3.58 -6.45 21.97
N ALA A 110 -4.42 -5.71 22.67
CA ALA A 110 -5.15 -6.17 23.85
C ALA A 110 -6.56 -6.70 23.53
N ASP A 111 -7.05 -6.50 22.31
CA ASP A 111 -8.41 -6.86 21.94
C ASP A 111 -8.59 -8.37 21.72
N GLN A 112 -9.56 -8.96 22.42
CA GLN A 112 -9.81 -10.41 22.38
C GLN A 112 -10.45 -10.87 21.08
N ASP A 113 -10.98 -9.96 20.26
CA ASP A 113 -11.59 -10.31 18.98
C ASP A 113 -10.56 -10.46 17.85
N VAL A 114 -9.36 -9.91 18.00
CA VAL A 114 -8.24 -10.08 17.04
C VAL A 114 -7.89 -11.56 16.83
N PRO A 115 -7.57 -12.36 17.87
CA PRO A 115 -7.26 -13.77 17.68
C PRO A 115 -8.44 -14.57 17.11
N LYS A 116 -9.69 -14.18 17.43
CA LYS A 116 -10.89 -14.82 16.85
C LYS A 116 -10.97 -14.58 15.35
N TYR A 117 -10.72 -13.34 14.91
CA TYR A 117 -10.74 -13.00 13.50
C TYR A 117 -9.60 -13.67 12.72
N LEU A 118 -8.41 -13.81 13.32
CA LEU A 118 -7.33 -14.62 12.73
C LEU A 118 -7.75 -16.08 12.50
N GLN A 119 -8.56 -16.66 13.40
CA GLN A 119 -9.13 -17.99 13.18
C GLN A 119 -10.16 -18.02 12.04
N VAL A 120 -10.96 -16.96 11.88
CA VAL A 120 -11.86 -16.81 10.73
C VAL A 120 -11.07 -16.84 9.42
N LEU A 121 -9.99 -16.07 9.34
CA LEU A 121 -9.10 -16.06 8.16
C LEU A 121 -8.46 -17.43 7.91
N ALA A 122 -7.94 -18.07 8.96
CA ALA A 122 -7.27 -19.36 8.87
C ALA A 122 -8.20 -20.48 8.38
N ASN A 123 -9.49 -20.43 8.73
CA ASN A 123 -10.47 -21.45 8.38
C ASN A 123 -11.25 -21.16 7.08
N ALA A 124 -10.94 -20.07 6.38
CA ALA A 124 -11.64 -19.69 5.15
C ALA A 124 -11.52 -20.78 4.06
N ASN A 125 -12.63 -21.19 3.46
CA ASN A 125 -12.63 -22.20 2.40
C ASN A 125 -12.32 -21.58 1.03
N LEU A 126 -11.03 -21.50 0.68
CA LEU A 126 -10.57 -20.86 -0.56
C LEU A 126 -11.18 -21.49 -1.82
N ALA A 127 -11.34 -22.82 -1.85
CA ALA A 127 -11.87 -23.53 -3.02
C ALA A 127 -13.32 -23.12 -3.34
N ASP A 128 -14.12 -22.83 -2.32
CA ASP A 128 -15.51 -22.36 -2.47
C ASP A 128 -15.60 -20.91 -3.00
N MET A 129 -14.51 -20.14 -2.91
CA MET A 129 -14.44 -18.76 -3.35
C MET A 129 -13.76 -18.56 -4.71
N GLU A 130 -13.09 -19.55 -5.29
CA GLU A 130 -12.40 -19.40 -6.59
C GLU A 130 -13.36 -19.04 -7.73
N SER A 131 -14.63 -19.44 -7.66
CA SER A 131 -15.68 -19.03 -8.61
C SER A 131 -16.34 -17.68 -8.26
N HIS A 132 -15.95 -17.04 -7.16
CA HIS A 132 -16.52 -15.80 -6.63
C HIS A 132 -15.40 -14.77 -6.39
N PRO A 133 -14.89 -14.09 -7.44
CA PRO A 133 -13.69 -13.26 -7.35
C PRO A 133 -13.77 -12.15 -6.28
N ASN A 134 -14.95 -11.56 -6.06
CA ASN A 134 -15.13 -10.54 -5.02
C ASN A 134 -15.05 -11.10 -3.60
N GLU A 135 -15.49 -12.35 -3.37
CA GLU A 135 -15.32 -13.03 -2.07
C GLU A 135 -13.83 -13.21 -1.77
N LEU A 136 -13.11 -13.78 -2.74
CA LEU A 136 -11.68 -14.04 -2.60
C LEU A 136 -10.87 -12.75 -2.42
N LYS A 137 -11.19 -11.70 -3.19
CA LYS A 137 -10.49 -10.42 -3.13
C LYS A 137 -10.77 -9.69 -1.81
N ALA A 138 -12.02 -9.65 -1.34
CA ALA A 138 -12.36 -9.04 -0.06
C ALA A 138 -11.64 -9.76 1.09
N LEU A 139 -11.63 -11.11 1.08
CA LEU A 139 -10.89 -11.91 2.05
C LEU A 139 -9.41 -11.52 2.08
N TYR A 140 -8.72 -11.50 0.94
CA TYR A 140 -7.29 -11.23 0.91
C TYR A 140 -6.93 -9.77 1.25
N ILE A 141 -7.76 -8.79 0.87
CA ILE A 141 -7.55 -7.40 1.29
C ILE A 141 -7.68 -7.27 2.81
N ASN A 142 -8.74 -7.86 3.40
CA ASN A 142 -8.92 -7.84 4.84
C ASN A 142 -7.81 -8.61 5.57
N ALA A 143 -7.38 -9.75 5.02
CA ALA A 143 -6.29 -10.55 5.57
C ALA A 143 -4.98 -9.74 5.56
N TYR A 144 -4.61 -9.12 4.43
CA TYR A 144 -3.41 -8.28 4.36
C TYR A 144 -3.42 -7.20 5.44
N ASN A 145 -4.50 -6.43 5.53
CA ASN A 145 -4.61 -5.33 6.50
C ASN A 145 -4.55 -5.82 7.95
N CYS A 146 -5.22 -6.95 8.26
CA CYS A 146 -5.18 -7.57 9.57
C CYS A 146 -3.78 -8.06 9.94
N LEU A 147 -3.12 -8.78 9.02
CA LEU A 147 -1.80 -9.35 9.26
C LEU A 147 -0.71 -8.28 9.31
N CYS A 148 -0.83 -7.18 8.55
CA CYS A 148 0.07 -6.04 8.63
C CYS A 148 0.02 -5.38 10.03
N ILE A 149 -1.18 -5.18 10.57
CA ILE A 149 -1.35 -4.74 11.96
C ILE A 149 -0.82 -5.80 12.94
N GLY A 150 -1.02 -7.08 12.64
CA GLY A 150 -0.47 -8.22 13.36
C GLY A 150 1.05 -8.14 13.50
N HIS A 151 1.79 -7.79 12.45
CA HIS A 151 3.24 -7.60 12.51
C HIS A 151 3.67 -6.53 13.52
N VAL A 152 3.01 -5.37 13.49
CA VAL A 152 3.32 -4.26 14.41
C VAL A 152 3.03 -4.66 15.84
N THR A 153 1.86 -5.27 16.10
CA THR A 153 1.47 -5.67 17.45
C THR A 153 2.31 -6.84 17.98
N ARG A 154 2.67 -7.80 17.13
CA ARG A 154 3.61 -8.89 17.46
C ARG A 154 4.97 -8.32 17.84
N TYR A 155 5.53 -7.42 17.02
CA TYR A 155 6.79 -6.77 17.35
C TYR A 155 6.71 -6.07 18.70
N MET A 156 5.66 -5.28 18.96
CA MET A 156 5.48 -4.57 20.23
C MET A 156 5.49 -5.54 21.42
N LYS A 157 4.82 -6.69 21.32
CA LYS A 157 4.73 -7.70 22.39
C LYS A 157 6.03 -8.47 22.59
N GLU A 158 6.65 -8.93 21.51
CA GLU A 158 7.72 -9.93 21.56
C GLU A 158 9.12 -9.30 21.56
N ASN A 159 9.30 -8.17 20.86
CA ASN A 159 10.62 -7.58 20.60
C ASN A 159 10.77 -6.15 21.13
N GLY A 160 9.66 -5.39 21.17
CA GLY A 160 9.63 -3.98 21.54
C GLY A 160 9.49 -3.72 23.03
N GLY A 161 9.40 -4.74 23.88
CA GLY A 161 9.21 -4.58 25.33
C GLY A 161 7.94 -3.80 25.69
N GLY A 162 6.87 -3.95 24.90
CA GLY A 162 5.63 -3.18 25.04
C GLY A 162 5.63 -1.82 24.33
N THR A 163 6.71 -1.46 23.63
CA THR A 163 6.81 -0.20 22.88
C THR A 163 6.62 -0.41 21.37
N LEU A 164 6.00 0.57 20.73
CA LEU A 164 5.80 0.56 19.28
C LEU A 164 7.12 0.92 18.55
N PRO A 165 7.37 0.31 17.39
CA PRO A 165 8.49 0.71 16.54
C PRO A 165 8.29 2.15 16.03
N SER A 166 9.37 2.84 15.68
CA SER A 166 9.28 4.16 15.04
C SER A 166 8.76 4.09 13.60
N SER A 167 9.02 2.98 12.91
CA SER A 167 8.65 2.74 11.51
C SER A 167 8.23 1.29 11.36
N VAL A 168 7.30 1.00 10.45
CA VAL A 168 6.92 -0.38 10.08
C VAL A 168 8.15 -1.19 9.64
N THR A 169 9.13 -0.56 8.97
CA THR A 169 10.35 -1.24 8.50
C THR A 169 11.25 -1.77 9.62
N LYS A 170 10.99 -1.38 10.88
CA LYS A 170 11.71 -1.83 12.06
C LYS A 170 11.01 -2.96 12.82
N THR A 171 9.97 -3.57 12.26
CA THR A 171 9.20 -4.65 12.89
C THR A 171 9.77 -6.06 12.65
N ILE A 172 10.94 -6.16 12.02
CA ILE A 172 11.60 -7.41 11.64
C ILE A 172 11.90 -8.24 12.92
N PRO A 173 11.47 -9.51 13.00
CA PRO A 173 11.82 -10.38 14.12
C PRO A 173 13.34 -10.60 14.23
N PRO A 174 13.93 -10.67 15.44
CA PRO A 174 15.37 -10.89 15.61
C PRO A 174 15.92 -12.15 14.94
N SER A 175 15.06 -13.16 14.74
CA SER A 175 15.42 -14.46 14.16
C SER A 175 15.33 -14.53 12.63
N SER A 176 14.88 -13.49 11.94
CA SER A 176 14.75 -13.54 10.48
C SER A 176 16.07 -13.17 9.80
N ASP A 177 16.76 -14.18 9.26
CA ASP A 177 17.98 -14.04 8.47
C ASP A 177 17.75 -13.16 7.23
N LYS A 178 17.95 -11.85 7.36
CA LYS A 178 17.95 -10.86 6.26
C LYS A 178 16.64 -10.69 5.47
N LYS A 179 15.52 -11.20 5.99
CA LYS A 179 14.19 -11.01 5.38
C LYS A 179 13.59 -9.67 5.78
N GLU A 180 12.94 -8.99 4.84
CA GLU A 180 12.16 -7.80 5.17
C GLU A 180 10.86 -8.18 5.85
N ILE A 181 10.18 -7.21 6.47
CA ILE A 181 8.93 -7.47 7.19
C ILE A 181 7.85 -8.09 6.29
N TRP A 182 7.85 -7.78 5.00
CA TRP A 182 6.86 -8.31 4.07
C TRP A 182 7.13 -9.75 3.63
N ASP A 183 8.34 -10.28 3.87
CA ASP A 183 8.77 -11.63 3.49
C ASP A 183 8.67 -12.65 4.63
N VAL A 184 8.42 -12.19 5.86
CA VAL A 184 8.26 -13.07 7.01
C VAL A 184 6.83 -13.58 7.12
N GLU A 185 6.67 -14.75 7.74
CA GLU A 185 5.35 -15.32 7.99
C GLU A 185 4.49 -14.36 8.82
N ALA A 186 3.34 -14.01 8.25
CA ALA A 186 2.41 -13.02 8.77
C ALA A 186 1.21 -13.68 9.45
N GLY A 187 0.70 -14.77 8.87
CA GLY A 187 -0.39 -15.55 9.45
C GLY A 187 -0.82 -16.70 8.56
N VAL A 188 -2.03 -17.20 8.81
CA VAL A 188 -2.64 -18.29 8.04
C VAL A 188 -3.93 -17.80 7.39
N VAL A 189 -4.10 -18.07 6.09
CA VAL A 189 -5.33 -17.79 5.35
C VAL A 189 -5.76 -19.07 4.64
N GLY A 190 -6.94 -19.58 4.95
CA GLY A 190 -7.47 -20.82 4.38
C GLY A 190 -6.53 -22.02 4.47
N GLY A 191 -5.94 -22.23 5.65
CA GLY A 191 -4.99 -23.31 5.94
C GLY A 191 -3.58 -23.10 5.38
N GLN A 192 -3.31 -22.00 4.67
CA GLN A 192 -1.99 -21.71 4.10
C GLN A 192 -1.27 -20.65 4.92
N THR A 193 -0.04 -20.93 5.35
CA THR A 193 0.85 -19.91 5.91
C THR A 193 1.27 -18.93 4.81
N VAL A 194 1.11 -17.64 5.08
CA VAL A 194 1.35 -16.56 4.11
C VAL A 194 2.15 -15.42 4.74
N SER A 195 3.01 -14.81 3.93
CA SER A 195 3.60 -13.49 4.18
C SER A 195 2.74 -12.38 3.55
N LEU A 196 3.06 -11.11 3.84
CA LEU A 196 2.39 -9.98 3.18
C LEU A 196 2.69 -9.94 1.68
N ASN A 197 3.92 -10.26 1.27
CA ASN A 197 4.30 -10.34 -0.14
C ASN A 197 3.59 -11.49 -0.87
N ASP A 198 3.32 -12.61 -0.20
CA ASP A 198 2.50 -13.67 -0.80
C ASP A 198 1.09 -13.16 -1.11
N ILE A 199 0.45 -12.46 -0.17
CA ILE A 199 -0.89 -11.91 -0.38
C ILE A 199 -0.87 -10.82 -1.45
N GLU A 200 0.06 -9.87 -1.40
CA GLU A 200 0.10 -8.75 -2.32
C GLU A 200 0.52 -9.17 -3.74
N HIS A 201 1.68 -9.81 -3.88
CA HIS A 201 2.30 -10.03 -5.20
C HIS A 201 1.85 -11.34 -5.84
N LYS A 202 1.81 -12.43 -5.07
CA LYS A 202 1.51 -13.77 -5.59
C LYS A 202 0.01 -14.04 -5.72
N ILE A 203 -0.83 -13.28 -5.01
CA ILE A 203 -2.28 -13.47 -4.99
C ILE A 203 -3.02 -12.25 -5.55
N LEU A 204 -2.97 -11.08 -4.88
CA LEU A 204 -3.79 -9.92 -5.27
C LEU A 204 -3.38 -9.35 -6.62
N ARG A 205 -2.10 -9.01 -6.81
CA ARG A 205 -1.59 -8.41 -8.06
C ARG A 205 -1.53 -9.40 -9.23
N SER A 206 -1.36 -10.70 -8.95
CA SER A 206 -1.31 -11.74 -9.99
C SER A 206 -2.71 -12.12 -10.50
N LYS A 207 -3.70 -12.22 -9.59
CA LYS A 207 -5.07 -12.63 -9.94
C LYS A 207 -5.95 -11.48 -10.40
N TRP A 208 -5.68 -10.22 -10.03
CA TRP A 208 -6.50 -9.09 -10.46
C TRP A 208 -5.67 -7.99 -11.10
N ASP A 209 -6.09 -7.59 -12.30
CA ASP A 209 -5.54 -6.44 -13.01
C ASP A 209 -6.21 -5.13 -12.54
N ASP A 210 -6.09 -4.84 -11.24
CA ASP A 210 -6.81 -3.74 -10.61
C ASP A 210 -5.90 -2.86 -9.73
N PRO A 211 -5.50 -1.67 -10.20
CA PRO A 211 -4.62 -0.79 -9.45
C PRO A 211 -5.22 -0.27 -8.13
N ARG A 212 -6.54 -0.36 -7.94
CA ARG A 212 -7.19 0.01 -6.67
C ARG A 212 -6.73 -0.86 -5.49
N ILE A 213 -6.12 -2.01 -5.76
CA ILE A 213 -5.49 -2.85 -4.73
C ILE A 213 -4.50 -2.02 -3.90
N HIS A 214 -3.66 -1.21 -4.55
CA HIS A 214 -2.68 -0.34 -3.87
C HIS A 214 -3.32 0.66 -2.91
N ALA A 215 -4.54 1.11 -3.21
CA ALA A 215 -5.31 1.98 -2.34
C ALA A 215 -6.00 1.23 -1.18
N SER A 216 -6.13 -0.10 -1.27
CA SER A 216 -6.97 -0.93 -0.41
C SER A 216 -6.17 -1.75 0.60
N ILE A 217 -4.89 -1.99 0.34
CA ILE A 217 -3.95 -2.65 1.24
C ILE A 217 -2.98 -1.63 1.84
N VAL A 218 -2.75 -1.69 3.15
CA VAL A 218 -2.01 -0.65 3.87
C VAL A 218 -0.77 -1.22 4.52
N CYS A 219 0.37 -0.56 4.29
CA CYS A 219 1.69 -0.94 4.77
C CYS A 219 2.03 -0.42 6.19
N ALA A 220 1.03 0.02 6.97
CA ALA A 220 1.21 0.63 8.30
C ALA A 220 2.13 1.88 8.35
N SER A 221 2.30 2.61 7.24
CA SER A 221 3.08 3.86 7.19
C SER A 221 2.20 5.10 7.10
N ALA A 222 2.75 6.26 7.48
CA ALA A 222 2.06 7.55 7.38
C ALA A 222 1.69 7.91 5.93
N SER A 223 2.60 7.68 4.98
CA SER A 223 2.40 7.97 3.55
C SER A 223 1.63 6.89 2.78
N CYS A 224 1.27 5.78 3.42
CA CYS A 224 0.42 4.77 2.81
C CYS A 224 -1.02 5.29 2.63
N PRO A 225 -1.80 4.75 1.67
CA PRO A 225 -3.23 5.01 1.57
C PRO A 225 -3.93 4.74 2.89
N ASN A 226 -5.03 5.46 3.15
CA ASN A 226 -5.72 5.36 4.44
C ASN A 226 -6.21 3.94 4.69
N LEU A 227 -5.92 3.40 5.88
CA LEU A 227 -6.56 2.18 6.32
C LEU A 227 -8.05 2.44 6.51
N ARG A 228 -8.89 1.67 5.83
CA ARG A 228 -10.34 1.78 5.95
C ARG A 228 -10.78 1.46 7.39
N ALA A 229 -11.66 2.28 7.97
CA ALA A 229 -12.22 2.07 9.30
C ALA A 229 -13.39 1.05 9.34
N GLU A 230 -13.51 0.23 8.30
CA GLU A 230 -14.47 -0.87 8.20
C GLU A 230 -13.89 -2.00 7.33
N ALA A 231 -14.45 -3.20 7.45
CA ALA A 231 -14.03 -4.33 6.64
C ALA A 231 -14.47 -4.19 5.18
N PHE A 232 -13.68 -4.73 4.25
CA PHE A 232 -14.11 -4.91 2.87
C PHE A 232 -15.12 -6.05 2.80
N LEU A 233 -16.28 -5.83 2.17
CA LEU A 233 -17.30 -6.85 2.02
C LEU A 233 -17.54 -7.15 0.54
N PRO A 234 -17.69 -8.42 0.14
CA PRO A 234 -17.76 -8.83 -1.27
C PRO A 234 -18.84 -8.07 -2.07
N TYR A 235 -20.02 -7.88 -1.47
CA TYR A 235 -21.17 -7.23 -2.11
C TYR A 235 -21.04 -5.69 -2.24
N LYS A 236 -20.10 -5.05 -1.53
CA LYS A 236 -19.80 -3.61 -1.66
C LYS A 236 -18.35 -3.33 -2.06
N LEU A 237 -17.61 -4.37 -2.46
CA LEU A 237 -16.15 -4.32 -2.62
C LEU A 237 -15.73 -3.22 -3.61
N ASN A 238 -16.36 -3.16 -4.78
CA ASN A 238 -16.01 -2.16 -5.78
C ASN A 238 -16.27 -0.72 -5.32
N VAL A 239 -17.40 -0.48 -4.64
CA VAL A 239 -17.71 0.84 -4.07
C VAL A 239 -16.64 1.22 -3.05
N GLN A 240 -16.27 0.31 -2.15
CA GLN A 240 -15.23 0.55 -1.15
C GLN A 240 -13.85 0.78 -1.77
N MET A 241 -13.48 0.02 -2.80
CA MET A 241 -12.20 0.16 -3.49
C MET A 241 -12.13 1.44 -4.33
N ASN A 242 -13.25 1.86 -4.94
CA ASN A 242 -13.34 3.15 -5.63
C ASN A 242 -13.21 4.30 -4.65
N ASP A 243 -13.92 4.25 -3.52
CA ASP A 243 -13.84 5.23 -2.44
C ASP A 243 -12.41 5.35 -1.88
N GLN A 244 -11.73 4.22 -1.66
CA GLN A 244 -10.31 4.21 -1.28
C GLN A 244 -9.40 4.87 -2.32
N ALA A 245 -9.63 4.60 -3.60
CA ALA A 245 -8.84 5.19 -4.68
C ALA A 245 -9.07 6.70 -4.81
N SER A 246 -10.33 7.16 -4.79
CA SER A 246 -10.68 8.59 -4.76
C SER A 246 -10.08 9.30 -3.55
N THR A 247 -10.27 8.73 -2.35
CA THR A 247 -9.73 9.31 -1.10
C THR A 247 -8.21 9.39 -1.14
N TRP A 248 -7.54 8.35 -1.64
CA TRP A 248 -6.09 8.37 -1.75
C TRP A 248 -5.62 9.41 -2.77
N VAL A 249 -6.20 9.43 -3.97
CA VAL A 249 -5.82 10.38 -5.03
C VAL A 249 -6.06 11.82 -4.59
N GLY A 250 -7.18 12.11 -3.94
CA GLY A 250 -7.52 13.45 -3.42
C GLY A 250 -6.71 13.90 -2.20
N ASP A 251 -5.89 13.04 -1.60
CA ASP A 251 -5.04 13.42 -0.48
C ASP A 251 -3.80 14.18 -0.96
N VAL A 252 -3.82 15.50 -0.84
CA VAL A 252 -2.72 16.39 -1.28
C VAL A 252 -1.44 16.25 -0.45
N THR A 253 -1.42 15.45 0.61
CA THR A 253 -0.24 15.24 1.46
C THR A 253 0.55 13.98 1.10
N LYS A 254 -0.09 12.99 0.45
CA LYS A 254 0.53 11.68 0.12
C LYS A 254 0.02 11.01 -1.15
N GLY A 255 -1.07 11.50 -1.71
CA GLY A 255 -1.79 11.01 -2.88
C GLY A 255 -1.37 11.71 -4.15
N VAL A 256 -2.11 12.75 -4.52
CA VAL A 256 -1.80 13.63 -5.65
C VAL A 256 -2.05 15.07 -5.23
N LYS A 257 -1.07 15.94 -5.50
CA LYS A 257 -1.21 17.39 -5.38
C LYS A 257 -0.99 18.00 -6.75
N VAL A 258 -1.98 18.71 -7.27
CA VAL A 258 -1.91 19.45 -8.52
C VAL A 258 -2.09 20.93 -8.21
N VAL A 259 -1.08 21.75 -8.48
CA VAL A 259 -1.13 23.21 -8.28
C VAL A 259 -1.32 23.90 -9.62
N GLU A 260 -0.38 23.66 -10.54
CA GLU A 260 -0.40 24.16 -11.91
C GLU A 260 0.40 23.22 -12.82
N LYS A 261 0.39 23.49 -14.13
CA LYS A 261 1.13 22.67 -15.08
C LYS A 261 2.62 22.69 -14.77
N GLY A 262 3.19 21.51 -14.53
CA GLY A 262 4.59 21.36 -14.14
C GLY A 262 4.82 21.49 -12.64
N ASP A 263 3.79 21.74 -11.83
CA ASP A 263 3.81 21.67 -10.37
C ASP A 263 2.75 20.69 -9.83
N GLN A 264 2.97 19.42 -10.17
CA GLN A 264 2.23 18.28 -9.65
C GLN A 264 3.16 17.34 -8.89
N THR A 265 2.67 16.76 -7.80
CA THR A 265 3.40 15.79 -6.99
C THR A 265 2.52 14.57 -6.74
N PHE A 266 3.07 13.38 -6.96
CA PHE A 266 2.38 12.11 -6.88
C PHE A 266 2.93 11.24 -5.73
N SER A 267 2.12 10.30 -5.26
CA SER A 267 2.56 9.26 -4.34
C SER A 267 3.69 8.42 -4.94
N ARG A 268 4.68 8.04 -4.13
CA ARG A 268 5.77 7.14 -4.56
C ARG A 268 5.28 5.74 -4.95
N ILE A 269 4.09 5.34 -4.52
CA ILE A 269 3.50 4.07 -4.96
C ILE A 269 3.32 4.05 -6.48
N PHE A 270 2.99 5.19 -7.09
CA PHE A 270 2.91 5.29 -8.56
C PHE A 270 4.27 5.11 -9.25
N LEU A 271 5.37 5.45 -8.58
CA LEU A 271 6.73 5.21 -9.08
C LEU A 271 7.11 3.71 -8.97
N TRP A 272 6.87 3.12 -7.80
CA TRP A 272 7.28 1.75 -7.47
C TRP A 272 6.46 0.70 -8.22
N PHE A 273 5.16 0.96 -8.38
CA PHE A 273 4.19 0.04 -9.00
C PHE A 273 3.68 0.54 -10.36
N GLU A 274 4.43 1.41 -11.03
CA GLU A 274 4.07 2.01 -12.34
C GLU A 274 3.53 0.97 -13.35
N GLY A 275 4.09 -0.25 -13.36
CA GLY A 275 3.69 -1.34 -14.23
C GLY A 275 2.23 -1.80 -14.05
N ASP A 276 1.69 -1.69 -12.84
CA ASP A 276 0.34 -2.16 -12.52
C ASP A 276 -0.75 -1.22 -13.08
N PHE A 277 -0.39 0.02 -13.40
CA PHE A 277 -1.33 1.02 -13.95
C PHE A 277 -1.43 0.96 -15.48
N LYS A 278 -0.61 0.14 -16.16
CA LYS A 278 -0.51 0.11 -17.64
C LYS A 278 -1.84 -0.23 -18.32
N SER A 279 -2.59 -1.20 -17.80
CA SER A 279 -3.88 -1.59 -18.38
C SER A 279 -4.96 -0.53 -18.20
N SER A 280 -4.77 0.41 -17.28
CA SER A 280 -5.61 1.58 -17.08
C SER A 280 -5.17 2.80 -17.91
N GLY A 281 -4.28 2.63 -18.89
CA GLY A 281 -3.72 3.72 -19.69
C GLY A 281 -2.51 4.42 -19.05
N GLY A 282 -1.93 3.83 -17.99
CA GLY A 282 -0.83 4.41 -17.23
C GLY A 282 -1.28 5.19 -16.00
N VAL A 283 -0.32 5.64 -15.19
CA VAL A 283 -0.59 6.32 -13.91
C VAL A 283 -1.47 7.54 -14.10
N ILE A 284 -1.16 8.41 -15.07
CA ILE A 284 -1.88 9.68 -15.26
C ILE A 284 -3.33 9.43 -15.63
N ALA A 285 -3.60 8.54 -16.59
CA ALA A 285 -4.95 8.19 -16.99
C ALA A 285 -5.75 7.61 -15.80
N TRP A 286 -5.13 6.77 -14.98
CA TRP A 286 -5.76 6.22 -13.79
C TRP A 286 -6.02 7.29 -12.72
N VAL A 287 -5.05 8.17 -12.43
CA VAL A 287 -5.21 9.27 -11.47
C VAL A 287 -6.36 10.19 -11.87
N LYS A 288 -6.43 10.58 -13.16
CA LYS A 288 -7.50 11.46 -13.66
C LYS A 288 -8.90 10.89 -13.43
N LYS A 289 -9.06 9.57 -13.45
CA LYS A 289 -10.35 8.91 -13.16
C LYS A 289 -10.82 9.14 -11.71
N TYR A 290 -9.89 9.35 -10.78
CA TYR A 290 -10.15 9.47 -9.34
C TYR A 290 -9.95 10.89 -8.80
N LEU A 291 -9.53 11.84 -9.63
CA LEU A 291 -9.57 13.26 -9.30
C LEU A 291 -10.99 13.78 -9.43
N GLU A 292 -11.56 14.27 -8.33
CA GLU A 292 -12.89 14.88 -8.33
C GLU A 292 -12.91 16.25 -9.01
N ASN A 293 -11.79 16.97 -8.99
CA ASN A 293 -11.66 18.30 -9.58
C ASN A 293 -11.26 18.20 -11.06
N GLU A 294 -12.21 18.48 -11.96
CA GLU A 294 -11.99 18.46 -13.41
C GLU A 294 -10.88 19.43 -13.87
N SER A 295 -10.67 20.55 -13.16
CA SER A 295 -9.59 21.49 -13.48
C SER A 295 -8.22 20.90 -13.18
N GLU A 296 -8.07 20.18 -12.06
CA GLU A 296 -6.83 19.47 -11.72
C GLU A 296 -6.57 18.33 -12.72
N ALA A 297 -7.61 17.57 -13.09
CA ALA A 297 -7.50 16.54 -14.10
C ALA A 297 -7.04 17.12 -15.46
N SER A 298 -7.55 18.30 -15.84
CA SER A 298 -7.17 18.99 -17.08
C SER A 298 -5.73 19.53 -17.05
N ILE A 299 -5.19 19.90 -15.88
CA ILE A 299 -3.78 20.31 -15.74
C ILE A 299 -2.84 19.13 -16.06
N LEU A 300 -3.27 17.90 -15.78
CA LEU A 300 -2.51 16.69 -16.08
C LEU A 300 -2.58 16.28 -17.56
N ASP A 301 -3.39 16.94 -18.38
CA ASP A 301 -3.43 16.72 -19.83
C ASP A 301 -2.27 17.45 -20.52
N ASP A 302 -1.23 16.69 -20.84
CA ASP A 302 -0.04 17.29 -21.43
C ASP A 302 0.46 16.62 -22.71
N GLY A 303 -0.29 15.66 -23.23
CA GLY A 303 0.07 14.96 -24.46
C GLY A 303 1.16 13.89 -24.28
N GLY A 304 1.56 13.58 -23.04
CA GLY A 304 2.47 12.47 -22.71
C GLY A 304 3.86 12.88 -22.23
N ASP A 305 4.13 14.17 -22.03
CA ASP A 305 5.45 14.71 -21.66
C ASP A 305 5.58 15.03 -20.15
N LEU A 306 4.66 14.52 -19.32
CA LEU A 306 4.50 15.03 -17.96
C LEU A 306 5.60 14.49 -17.08
N GLU A 307 6.47 15.38 -16.60
CA GLU A 307 7.39 15.01 -15.56
C GLU A 307 6.64 14.75 -14.26
N MET A 308 6.56 13.49 -13.85
CA MET A 308 6.04 13.12 -12.54
C MET A 308 7.05 13.44 -11.45
N LYS A 309 6.69 14.35 -10.53
CA LYS A 309 7.40 14.56 -9.26
C LYS A 309 6.74 13.70 -8.18
N TYR A 310 7.48 13.36 -7.14
CA TYR A 310 6.98 12.45 -6.11
C TYR A 310 7.19 13.00 -4.70
N PHE A 311 6.23 12.74 -3.80
CA PHE A 311 6.37 13.03 -2.38
C PHE A 311 7.53 12.24 -1.77
N THR A 312 8.15 12.75 -0.71
CA THR A 312 8.99 11.90 0.16
C THR A 312 8.10 10.90 0.88
N TYR A 313 8.50 9.63 0.91
CA TYR A 313 7.72 8.60 1.61
C TYR A 313 8.05 8.58 3.09
N ASN A 314 7.07 8.89 3.94
CA ASN A 314 7.20 8.81 5.38
C ASN A 314 6.83 7.40 5.88
N TRP A 315 7.86 6.65 6.25
CA TRP A 315 7.77 5.29 6.80
C TRP A 315 7.34 5.24 8.27
N ASN A 316 7.18 6.38 8.94
CA ASN A 316 6.74 6.42 10.33
C ASN A 316 5.40 5.71 10.49
N LEU A 317 5.26 4.98 11.59
CA LEU A 317 4.08 4.19 11.87
C LEU A 317 2.84 5.09 11.93
N ASN A 318 1.73 4.69 11.30
CA ASN A 318 0.43 5.36 11.43
C ASN A 318 -0.22 5.05 12.78
N LYS A 319 0.45 5.38 13.89
CA LYS A 319 -0.02 5.10 15.25
C LYS A 319 -0.81 6.27 15.84
N LYS A 320 -1.79 5.94 16.68
CA LYS A 320 -2.46 6.89 17.57
C LYS A 320 -1.59 7.22 18.79
#